data_AF-A0A6A5G1J5-F1
#
_entry.id   AF-A0A6A5G1J5-F1
#
_cell.length_a   1.000
_cell.length_b   1.000
_cell.length_c   1.000
_cell.angle_alpha   90.00
_cell.angle_beta   90.00
_cell.angle_gamma   90.00
#
_symmetry.space_group_name_H-M   'P 1'
#
loop_
_entity.id
_entity.type
_entity.pdbx_description
1 polymer ?
#
loop_
_entity_poly.entity_id
_entity_poly.type
_entity_poly.pdbx_seq_one_letter_code
_entity_poly.pdbx_strand_id
1 'polypeptide(L)'
;MSDNAAKCTQTISKNLLLLSVLLVESLVIIPSLVFTTLNVFASDENHYKAYHPELSEVVKFHFLLPIFVYQIIWLLSNIVSVVTVHCNTPYFFFFTLIVPCIGLLLSILILIPAIELLIERNFNVSGFYLGFVCGLSVFVVFAILFTITRCSTFRKMMKKQKVVQTTAEKSPEDPVEEAAAPEPIRIKDPDEISISFSRRSTMSMNDELYVPPPRR
;
A
#
# COMPACT_ATOMS: atom_id res chain seq x y z
N MET A 1 -2.83 12.86 -30.57
CA MET A 1 -1.97 11.99 -29.72
C MET A 1 -1.36 12.70 -28.50
N SER A 2 -1.85 13.87 -28.04
CA SER A 2 -1.17 14.67 -26.98
C SER A 2 -1.70 14.49 -25.56
N ASP A 3 -3.00 14.24 -25.35
CA ASP A 3 -3.58 14.43 -24.01
C ASP A 3 -3.42 13.22 -23.08
N ASN A 4 -3.43 12.01 -23.64
CA ASN A 4 -3.23 10.78 -22.87
C ASN A 4 -1.76 10.62 -22.44
N ALA A 5 -0.81 11.03 -23.28
CA ALA A 5 0.62 11.03 -22.94
C ALA A 5 0.90 12.03 -21.81
N ALA A 6 0.38 13.25 -21.90
CA ALA A 6 0.53 14.28 -20.86
C ALA A 6 -0.09 13.84 -19.51
N LYS A 7 -1.28 13.23 -19.53
CA LYS A 7 -1.93 12.68 -18.32
C LYS A 7 -1.14 11.51 -17.73
N CYS A 8 -0.57 10.65 -18.56
CA CYS A 8 0.29 9.55 -18.12
C CYS A 8 1.57 10.08 -17.42
N THR A 9 2.31 10.98 -18.06
CA THR A 9 3.52 11.59 -17.49
C THR A 9 3.25 12.31 -16.18
N GLN A 10 2.12 13.02 -16.07
CA GLN A 10 1.72 13.69 -14.84
C GLN A 10 1.32 12.69 -13.72
N THR A 11 0.76 11.54 -14.07
CA THR A 11 0.42 10.47 -13.12
C THR A 11 1.68 9.79 -12.60
N ILE A 12 2.66 9.57 -13.49
CA ILE A 12 3.97 8.98 -13.15
C ILE A 12 4.74 9.91 -12.21
N SER A 13 4.85 11.20 -12.54
CA SER A 13 5.58 12.15 -11.70
C SER A 13 4.99 12.31 -10.29
N LYS A 14 3.65 12.28 -10.18
CA LYS A 14 2.95 12.37 -8.89
C LYS A 14 3.04 11.10 -8.03
N ASN A 15 3.26 9.93 -8.64
CA ASN A 15 3.28 8.63 -7.97
C ASN A 15 4.60 7.86 -8.16
N LEU A 16 5.69 8.57 -8.46
CA LEU A 16 6.99 7.98 -8.80
C LEU A 16 7.44 6.94 -7.79
N LEU A 17 7.32 7.24 -6.49
CA LEU A 17 7.72 6.37 -5.39
C LEU A 17 6.92 5.06 -5.38
N LEU A 18 5.61 5.13 -5.62
CA LEU A 18 4.79 3.91 -5.72
C LEU A 18 5.21 3.08 -6.94
N LEU A 19 5.39 3.72 -8.10
CA LEU A 19 5.79 3.02 -9.32
C LEU A 19 7.17 2.37 -9.20
N SER A 20 8.13 3.04 -8.56
CA SER A 20 9.44 2.46 -8.28
C SER A 20 9.33 1.27 -7.34
N VAL A 21 8.47 1.35 -6.32
CA VAL A 21 8.21 0.22 -5.40
C VAL A 21 7.63 -0.97 -6.16
N LEU A 22 6.59 -0.75 -6.98
CA LEU A 22 5.97 -1.81 -7.79
C LEU A 22 6.96 -2.46 -8.76
N LEU A 23 7.87 -1.67 -9.34
CA LEU A 23 8.92 -2.16 -10.22
C LEU A 23 9.93 -3.04 -9.47
N VAL A 24 10.46 -2.58 -8.34
CA VAL A 24 11.41 -3.34 -7.53
C VAL A 24 10.78 -4.64 -7.02
N GLU A 25 9.54 -4.57 -6.54
CA GLU A 25 8.79 -5.74 -6.08
C GLU A 25 8.60 -6.77 -7.21
N SER A 26 8.26 -6.33 -8.42
CA SER A 26 8.14 -7.22 -9.58
C SER A 26 9.49 -7.84 -9.97
N LEU A 27 10.59 -7.07 -9.89
CA LEU A 27 11.94 -7.58 -10.14
C LEU A 27 12.40 -8.65 -9.15
N VAL A 28 11.87 -8.65 -7.92
CA VAL A 28 12.16 -9.70 -6.92
C VAL A 28 11.25 -10.92 -7.11
N ILE A 29 9.96 -10.69 -7.40
CA ILE A 29 8.99 -11.78 -7.56
C ILE A 29 9.30 -12.60 -8.82
N ILE A 30 9.73 -12.00 -9.93
CA ILE A 30 9.97 -12.73 -11.19
C ILE A 30 11.04 -13.83 -11.04
N PRO A 31 12.26 -13.57 -10.53
CA PRO A 31 13.23 -14.65 -10.29
C PRO A 31 12.74 -15.72 -9.32
N SER A 32 12.00 -15.32 -8.28
CA SER A 32 11.40 -16.25 -7.32
C SER A 32 10.31 -17.12 -7.96
N LEU A 33 9.54 -16.57 -8.89
CA LEU A 33 8.53 -17.28 -9.68
C LEU A 33 9.21 -18.27 -10.65
N VAL A 34 10.33 -17.88 -11.27
CA VAL A 34 11.11 -18.81 -12.11
C VAL A 34 11.61 -19.98 -11.27
N PHE A 35 12.14 -19.72 -10.08
CA PHE A 35 12.59 -20.76 -9.16
C PHE A 35 11.45 -21.72 -8.78
N THR A 36 10.28 -21.22 -8.38
CA THR A 36 9.14 -22.07 -8.03
C THR A 36 8.59 -22.81 -9.23
N THR A 37 8.55 -22.19 -10.42
CA THR A 37 8.11 -22.85 -11.66
C THR A 37 9.01 -24.04 -12.01
N LEU A 38 10.34 -23.86 -11.97
CA LEU A 38 11.27 -24.94 -12.26
C LEU A 38 11.12 -26.09 -11.26
N ASN A 39 10.97 -25.78 -9.97
CA ASN A 39 10.82 -26.82 -8.95
C ASN A 39 9.45 -27.50 -8.95
N VAL A 40 8.38 -26.81 -9.32
CA VAL A 40 7.01 -27.39 -9.35
C VAL A 40 6.77 -28.21 -10.62
N PHE A 41 7.24 -27.74 -11.78
CA PHE A 41 6.88 -28.34 -13.07
C PHE A 41 7.99 -29.15 -13.73
N ALA A 42 9.26 -28.92 -13.38
CA ALA A 42 10.39 -29.62 -13.98
C ALA A 42 11.11 -30.57 -13.01
N SER A 43 10.64 -30.67 -11.76
CA SER A 43 11.28 -31.42 -10.69
C SER A 43 10.23 -32.20 -9.89
N ASP A 44 10.66 -33.28 -9.24
CA ASP A 44 9.87 -34.03 -8.27
C ASP A 44 10.35 -33.76 -6.83
N GLU A 45 9.62 -34.26 -5.84
CA GLU A 45 9.95 -34.03 -4.43
C GLU A 45 11.37 -34.52 -4.07
N ASN A 46 11.82 -35.62 -4.68
CA ASN A 46 13.14 -36.20 -4.42
C ASN A 46 14.25 -35.31 -4.99
N HIS A 47 14.05 -34.81 -6.21
CA HIS A 47 15.00 -33.92 -6.87
C HIS A 47 15.08 -32.56 -6.16
N TYR A 48 13.95 -32.01 -5.69
CA TYR A 48 13.96 -30.80 -4.86
C TYR A 48 14.75 -30.98 -3.56
N LYS A 49 14.55 -32.09 -2.83
CA LYS A 49 15.31 -32.40 -1.61
C LYS A 49 16.80 -32.62 -1.88
N ALA A 50 17.14 -33.22 -3.03
CA ALA A 50 18.53 -33.50 -3.38
C ALA A 50 19.32 -32.23 -3.74
N TYR A 51 18.71 -31.30 -4.50
CA TYR A 51 19.37 -30.07 -4.94
C TYR A 51 19.29 -28.93 -3.93
N HIS A 52 18.28 -28.94 -3.07
CA HIS A 52 18.05 -27.90 -2.06
C HIS A 52 17.76 -28.50 -0.68
N PRO A 53 18.69 -29.27 -0.09
CA PRO A 53 18.44 -30.00 1.14
C PRO A 53 18.03 -29.08 2.30
N GLU A 54 18.77 -27.99 2.53
CA GLU A 54 18.47 -27.08 3.65
C GLU A 54 17.17 -26.30 3.42
N LEU A 55 16.89 -25.88 2.19
CA LEU A 55 15.64 -25.18 1.86
C LEU A 55 14.44 -26.12 1.98
N SER A 56 14.60 -27.41 1.66
CA SER A 56 13.52 -28.39 1.73
C SER A 56 13.08 -28.73 3.15
N GLU A 57 13.97 -28.52 4.14
CA GLU A 57 13.65 -28.66 5.57
C GLU A 57 12.73 -27.51 6.03
N VAL A 58 12.91 -26.31 5.48
CA VAL A 58 12.10 -25.12 5.81
C VAL A 58 10.82 -25.04 4.97
N VAL A 59 10.98 -25.07 3.64
CA VAL A 59 9.90 -24.98 2.67
C VAL A 59 9.73 -26.34 2.02
N LYS A 60 8.78 -27.12 2.52
CA LYS A 60 8.47 -28.44 1.96
C LYS A 60 7.91 -28.33 0.54
N PHE A 61 8.20 -29.32 -0.29
CA PHE A 61 7.78 -29.38 -1.70
C PHE A 61 6.28 -29.10 -1.91
N HIS A 62 5.44 -29.63 -1.03
CA HIS A 62 3.98 -29.48 -1.08
C HIS A 62 3.50 -28.03 -0.97
N PHE A 63 4.32 -27.13 -0.41
CA PHE A 63 4.02 -25.69 -0.32
C PHE A 63 4.45 -24.90 -1.55
N LEU A 64 5.26 -25.47 -2.45
CA LEU A 64 5.76 -24.76 -3.63
C LEU A 64 4.65 -24.38 -4.61
N LEU A 65 3.64 -25.25 -4.80
CA LEU A 65 2.50 -24.95 -5.67
C LEU A 65 1.62 -23.80 -5.10
N PRO A 66 1.22 -23.81 -3.82
CA PRO A 66 0.57 -22.66 -3.19
C PRO A 66 1.38 -21.36 -3.31
N ILE A 67 2.70 -21.42 -3.09
CA ILE A 67 3.59 -20.25 -3.22
C ILE A 67 3.60 -19.74 -4.66
N PHE A 68 3.70 -20.64 -5.65
CA PHE A 68 3.65 -20.30 -7.07
C PHE A 68 2.35 -19.56 -7.44
N VAL A 69 1.20 -20.12 -7.04
CA VAL A 69 -0.11 -19.47 -7.30
C VAL A 69 -0.18 -18.09 -6.65
N TYR A 70 0.31 -17.98 -5.41
CA TYR A 70 0.34 -16.72 -4.69
C TYR A 70 1.24 -15.67 -5.37
N GLN A 71 2.42 -16.06 -5.87
CA GLN A 71 3.31 -15.16 -6.61
C GLN A 71 2.65 -14.59 -7.88
N ILE A 72 1.84 -15.39 -8.59
CA ILE A 72 1.05 -14.92 -9.74
C ILE A 72 0.02 -13.88 -9.31
N ILE A 73 -0.73 -14.17 -8.23
CA ILE A 73 -1.72 -13.24 -7.67
C ILE A 73 -1.03 -11.92 -7.24
N TRP A 74 0.18 -12.01 -6.69
CA TRP A 74 0.95 -10.83 -6.30
C TRP A 74 1.35 -9.98 -7.50
N LEU A 75 1.86 -10.59 -8.58
CA LEU A 75 2.16 -9.85 -9.81
C LEU A 75 0.92 -9.19 -10.42
N LEU A 76 -0.20 -9.90 -10.45
CA LEU A 76 -1.48 -9.34 -10.89
C LEU A 76 -1.90 -8.16 -10.01
N SER A 77 -1.73 -8.27 -8.69
CA SER A 77 -1.99 -7.17 -7.77
C SER A 77 -1.15 -5.93 -8.09
N ASN A 78 0.11 -6.08 -8.50
CA ASN A 78 0.95 -4.94 -8.88
C ASN A 78 0.40 -4.21 -10.10
N ILE A 79 -0.04 -4.96 -11.12
CA ILE A 79 -0.68 -4.40 -12.32
C ILE A 79 -1.95 -3.65 -11.95
N VAL A 80 -2.82 -4.27 -11.13
CA VAL A 80 -4.07 -3.65 -10.67
C VAL A 80 -3.78 -2.39 -9.84
N SER A 81 -2.72 -2.35 -9.03
CA SER A 81 -2.32 -1.14 -8.31
C SER A 81 -1.99 0.03 -9.26
N VAL A 82 -1.32 -0.24 -10.39
CA VAL A 82 -1.05 0.82 -11.40
C VAL A 82 -2.34 1.34 -12.02
N VAL A 83 -3.23 0.43 -12.43
CA VAL A 83 -4.51 0.77 -13.06
C VAL A 83 -5.38 1.59 -12.11
N THR A 84 -5.52 1.15 -10.86
CA THR A 84 -6.35 1.83 -9.85
C THR A 84 -5.83 3.21 -9.45
N VAL A 85 -4.51 3.42 -9.48
CA VAL A 85 -3.89 4.75 -9.28
C VAL A 85 -4.19 5.67 -10.48
N HIS A 86 -4.13 5.14 -11.69
CA HIS A 86 -4.47 5.90 -12.90
C HIS A 86 -5.96 6.29 -12.94
N CYS A 87 -6.85 5.35 -12.58
CA CYS A 87 -8.29 5.57 -12.51
C CYS A 87 -8.77 6.30 -11.24
N ASN A 88 -7.88 6.55 -10.26
CA ASN A 88 -8.18 7.15 -8.97
C ASN A 88 -9.32 6.45 -8.19
N THR A 89 -9.31 5.11 -8.16
CA THR A 89 -10.33 4.28 -7.49
C THR A 89 -9.80 3.65 -6.19
N PRO A 90 -9.94 4.31 -5.02
CA PRO A 90 -9.26 3.87 -3.80
C PRO A 90 -9.79 2.55 -3.24
N TYR A 91 -11.09 2.25 -3.36
CA TYR A 91 -11.64 0.99 -2.84
C TYR A 91 -11.02 -0.24 -3.52
N PHE A 92 -10.78 -0.19 -4.83
CA PHE A 92 -10.06 -1.25 -5.53
C PHE A 92 -8.58 -1.29 -5.14
N PHE A 93 -7.95 -0.13 -4.93
CA PHE A 93 -6.57 -0.06 -4.46
C PHE A 93 -6.40 -0.71 -3.08
N PHE A 94 -7.38 -0.63 -2.18
CA PHE A 94 -7.34 -1.29 -0.88
C PHE A 94 -7.16 -2.81 -0.99
N PHE A 95 -7.86 -3.48 -1.91
CA PHE A 95 -7.69 -4.92 -2.13
C PHE A 95 -6.27 -5.27 -2.59
N THR A 96 -5.63 -4.40 -3.37
CA THR A 96 -4.23 -4.57 -3.79
C THR A 96 -3.22 -4.37 -2.66
N LEU A 97 -3.66 -3.87 -1.50
CA LEU A 97 -2.83 -3.72 -0.29
C LEU A 97 -2.83 -5.01 0.54
N ILE A 98 -3.92 -5.79 0.51
CA ILE A 98 -4.02 -7.04 1.26
C ILE A 98 -2.99 -8.05 0.78
N VAL A 99 -2.79 -8.16 -0.54
CA VAL A 99 -1.89 -9.13 -1.15
C VAL A 99 -0.45 -9.00 -0.61
N PRO A 100 0.24 -7.85 -0.70
CA PRO A 100 1.60 -7.71 -0.16
C PRO A 100 1.67 -7.85 1.37
N CYS A 101 0.62 -7.52 2.12
CA CYS A 101 0.58 -7.79 3.57
C CYS A 101 0.62 -9.29 3.87
N ILE A 102 -0.14 -10.10 3.14
CA ILE A 102 -0.07 -11.57 3.24
C ILE A 102 1.34 -12.06 2.87
N GLY A 103 1.95 -11.46 1.85
CA GLY A 103 3.29 -11.82 1.38
C GLY A 103 4.37 -11.51 2.40
N LEU A 104 4.25 -10.37 3.09
CA LEU A 104 5.10 -10.03 4.22
C LEU A 104 4.98 -11.06 5.34
N LEU A 105 3.74 -11.45 5.70
CA LEU A 105 3.51 -12.50 6.72
C LEU A 105 4.13 -13.83 6.32
N LEU A 106 3.91 -14.28 5.08
CA LEU A 106 4.51 -15.52 4.55
C LEU A 106 6.04 -15.45 4.57
N SER A 107 6.62 -14.31 4.20
CA SER A 107 8.07 -14.11 4.21
C SER A 107 8.65 -14.21 5.62
N ILE A 108 7.97 -13.64 6.62
CA ILE A 108 8.35 -13.76 8.04
C ILE A 108 8.22 -15.22 8.51
N LEU A 109 7.12 -15.90 8.15
CA LEU A 109 6.90 -17.30 8.51
C LEU A 109 7.95 -18.25 7.94
N ILE A 110 8.53 -17.93 6.77
CA ILE A 110 9.64 -18.69 6.20
C ILE A 110 10.98 -18.27 6.83
N LEU A 111 11.15 -16.98 7.12
CA LEU A 111 12.41 -16.43 7.63
C LEU A 111 12.77 -16.97 9.03
N ILE A 112 11.79 -17.06 9.94
CA ILE A 112 12.02 -17.53 11.31
C ILE A 112 12.65 -18.94 11.34
N PRO A 113 12.01 -19.98 10.77
CA PRO A 113 12.60 -21.32 10.75
C PRO A 113 13.89 -21.38 9.92
N ALA A 114 14.04 -20.50 8.93
CA ALA A 114 15.27 -20.46 8.15
C ALA A 114 16.48 -19.96 8.96
N ILE A 115 16.27 -18.97 9.83
CA ILE A 115 17.27 -18.47 10.78
C ILE A 115 17.54 -19.51 11.88
N GLU A 116 16.51 -20.17 12.39
CA GLU A 116 16.64 -21.22 13.40
C GLU A 116 17.56 -22.34 12.91
N LEU A 117 17.32 -22.86 11.70
CA LEU A 117 18.18 -23.87 11.07
C LEU A 117 19.64 -23.41 10.95
N LEU A 118 19.83 -22.13 10.63
CA LEU A 118 21.16 -21.54 10.46
C LEU A 118 21.94 -21.48 11.78
N ILE A 119 21.23 -21.20 12.88
CA ILE A 119 21.77 -21.21 14.25
C ILE A 119 22.05 -22.65 14.69
N GLU A 120 21.10 -23.57 14.49
CA GLU A 120 21.23 -24.99 14.88
C GLU A 120 22.44 -25.65 14.21
N ARG A 121 22.71 -25.30 12.95
CA ARG A 121 23.85 -25.81 12.18
C ARG A 121 25.15 -25.03 12.41
N ASN A 122 25.19 -24.08 13.35
CA ASN A 122 26.35 -23.21 13.62
C ASN A 122 26.90 -22.55 12.34
N PHE A 123 26.02 -22.05 11.47
CA PHE A 123 26.37 -21.44 10.17
C PHE A 123 27.07 -22.39 9.17
N ASN A 124 27.11 -23.70 9.45
CA ASN A 124 27.65 -24.72 8.54
C ASN A 124 26.56 -25.19 7.55
N VAL A 125 26.18 -24.30 6.64
CA VAL A 125 25.14 -24.50 5.61
C VAL A 125 25.68 -24.12 4.23
N SER A 126 25.02 -24.54 3.16
CA SER A 126 25.40 -24.14 1.81
C SER A 126 25.38 -22.61 1.63
N GLY A 127 26.33 -22.08 0.85
CA GLY A 127 26.39 -20.65 0.55
C GLY A 127 25.13 -20.13 -0.17
N PHE A 128 24.46 -21.00 -0.94
CA PHE A 128 23.16 -20.71 -1.54
C PHE A 128 22.09 -20.47 -0.46
N TYR A 129 22.02 -21.34 0.55
CA TYR A 129 21.08 -21.20 1.65
C TYR A 129 21.37 -19.94 2.50
N LEU A 130 22.64 -19.65 2.79
CA LEU A 130 23.03 -18.42 3.48
C LEU A 130 22.61 -17.17 2.68
N GLY A 131 22.82 -17.18 1.36
CA GLY A 131 22.37 -16.13 0.45
C GLY A 131 20.85 -15.96 0.43
N PHE A 132 20.11 -17.07 0.47
CA PHE A 132 18.65 -17.07 0.59
C PHE A 132 18.19 -16.41 1.90
N VAL A 133 18.73 -16.79 3.05
CA VAL A 133 18.35 -16.23 4.36
C VAL A 133 18.66 -14.73 4.42
N CYS A 134 19.84 -14.32 3.94
CA CYS A 134 20.23 -12.91 3.88
C CYS A 134 19.31 -12.11 2.94
N GLY A 135 19.08 -12.63 1.74
CA GLY A 135 18.19 -12.02 0.75
C GLY A 135 16.75 -11.89 1.26
N LEU A 136 16.22 -12.93 1.92
CA LEU A 136 14.89 -12.92 2.52
C LEU A 136 14.79 -11.92 3.68
N SER A 137 15.83 -11.81 4.51
CA SER A 137 15.89 -10.82 5.60
C SER A 137 15.81 -9.40 5.06
N VAL A 138 16.62 -9.10 4.04
CA VAL A 138 16.63 -7.78 3.37
C VAL A 138 15.28 -7.53 2.70
N PHE A 139 14.70 -8.53 2.04
CA PHE A 139 13.39 -8.43 1.42
C PHE A 139 12.28 -8.11 2.43
N VAL A 140 12.28 -8.72 3.63
CA VAL A 140 11.30 -8.40 4.67
C VAL A 140 11.35 -6.92 5.07
N VAL A 141 12.55 -6.36 5.23
CA VAL A 141 12.72 -4.92 5.53
C VAL A 141 12.16 -4.06 4.40
N PHE A 142 12.47 -4.36 3.15
CA PHE A 142 11.93 -3.64 2.00
C PHE A 142 10.42 -3.81 1.86
N ALA A 143 9.88 -5.00 2.11
CA ALA A 143 8.45 -5.28 2.04
C ALA A 143 7.64 -4.46 3.06
N ILE A 144 8.19 -4.20 4.25
CA ILE A 144 7.61 -3.25 5.22
C ILE A 144 7.56 -1.84 4.61
N LEU A 145 8.66 -1.36 4.03
CA LEU A 145 8.72 -0.04 3.38
C LEU A 145 7.75 0.08 2.19
N PHE A 146 7.60 -0.98 1.41
CA PHE A 146 6.66 -1.06 0.29
C PHE A 146 5.22 -0.99 0.78
N THR A 147 4.90 -1.71 1.84
CA THR A 147 3.58 -1.67 2.48
C THR A 147 3.25 -0.26 2.99
N ILE A 148 4.19 0.40 3.68
CA ILE A 148 4.04 1.79 4.14
C ILE A 148 3.77 2.73 2.96
N THR A 149 4.50 2.56 1.85
CA THR A 149 4.31 3.36 0.63
C THR A 149 2.90 3.18 0.04
N ARG A 150 2.41 1.94 -0.04
CA ARG A 150 1.05 1.64 -0.51
C ARG A 150 0.00 2.23 0.43
N CYS A 151 0.16 2.09 1.75
CA CYS A 151 -0.71 2.72 2.75
C CYS A 151 -0.76 4.25 2.62
N SER A 152 0.40 4.89 2.42
CA SER A 152 0.49 6.34 2.19
C SER A 152 -0.24 6.76 0.91
N THR A 153 -0.09 5.99 -0.17
CA THR A 153 -0.77 6.24 -1.44
C THR A 153 -2.28 6.08 -1.32
N PHE A 154 -2.74 5.01 -0.68
CA PHE A 154 -4.15 4.81 -0.37
C PHE A 154 -4.74 5.98 0.43
N ARG A 155 -4.04 6.42 1.49
CA ARG A 155 -4.45 7.58 2.27
C ARG A 155 -4.55 8.85 1.43
N LYS A 156 -3.60 9.09 0.51
CA LYS A 156 -3.64 10.22 -0.43
C LYS A 156 -4.84 10.14 -1.37
N MET A 157 -5.15 8.96 -1.92
CA MET A 157 -6.32 8.75 -2.79
C MET A 157 -7.63 9.01 -2.04
N MET A 158 -7.77 8.46 -0.82
CA MET A 158 -8.95 8.67 0.03
C MET A 158 -9.14 10.15 0.40
N LYS A 159 -8.05 10.88 0.71
CA LYS A 159 -8.13 12.33 0.97
C LYS A 159 -8.64 13.10 -0.26
N LYS A 160 -8.12 12.79 -1.44
CA LYS A 160 -8.58 13.44 -2.69
C LYS A 160 -10.04 13.15 -2.98
N GLN A 161 -10.50 11.92 -2.79
CA GLN A 161 -11.91 11.59 -3.01
C GLN A 161 -12.84 12.31 -2.03
N LYS A 162 -12.46 12.41 -0.74
CA LYS A 162 -13.22 13.19 0.24
C LYS A 162 -13.31 14.67 -0.15
N VAL A 163 -12.21 15.27 -0.63
CA VAL A 163 -12.20 16.67 -1.11
C VAL A 163 -13.09 16.86 -2.34
N VAL A 164 -13.10 15.91 -3.28
CA VAL A 164 -13.98 15.97 -4.46
C VAL A 164 -15.45 15.82 -4.04
N GLN A 165 -15.77 14.94 -3.09
CA GLN A 165 -17.13 14.78 -2.56
C GLN A 165 -17.59 16.06 -1.84
N THR A 166 -16.79 16.66 -0.96
CA THR A 166 -17.17 17.91 -0.28
C THR A 166 -17.24 19.12 -1.20
N THR A 167 -16.54 19.12 -2.33
CA THR A 167 -16.63 20.18 -3.34
C THR A 167 -17.81 19.97 -4.29
N ALA A 168 -18.18 18.72 -4.58
CA ALA A 168 -19.33 18.37 -5.41
C ALA A 168 -20.68 18.41 -4.66
N GLU A 169 -20.66 18.20 -3.33
CA GLU A 169 -21.82 18.41 -2.45
C GLU A 169 -22.15 19.88 -2.22
N LYS A 170 -21.24 20.82 -2.56
CA LYS A 170 -21.62 22.22 -2.77
C LYS A 170 -22.34 22.32 -4.10
N SER A 171 -23.67 22.24 -4.06
CA SER A 171 -24.48 22.50 -5.25
C SER A 171 -24.27 23.97 -5.66
N PRO A 172 -24.17 24.31 -6.96
CA PRO A 172 -24.27 25.70 -7.41
C PRO A 172 -25.64 26.34 -7.09
N GLU A 173 -26.59 25.54 -6.58
CA GLU A 173 -27.90 25.95 -6.09
C GLU A 173 -27.94 26.12 -4.57
N ASP A 174 -26.85 25.85 -3.84
CA ASP A 174 -26.78 26.25 -2.44
C ASP A 174 -26.88 27.78 -2.41
N PRO A 175 -27.87 28.36 -1.70
CA PRO A 175 -28.03 29.79 -1.66
C PRO A 175 -26.69 30.39 -1.23
N VAL A 176 -26.17 31.30 -2.05
CA VAL A 176 -25.18 32.27 -1.60
C VAL A 176 -25.82 32.85 -0.34
N GLU A 177 -25.28 32.53 0.84
CA GLU A 177 -25.61 33.25 2.06
C GLU A 177 -25.21 34.70 1.77
N GLU A 178 -26.17 35.46 1.27
CA GLU A 178 -26.17 36.90 1.23
C GLU A 178 -25.78 37.30 2.64
N ALA A 179 -24.65 37.99 2.78
CA ALA A 179 -24.13 38.40 4.08
C ALA A 179 -25.25 39.13 4.83
N ALA A 180 -25.89 38.40 5.76
CA ALA A 180 -26.98 38.95 6.54
C ALA A 180 -26.39 40.15 7.29
N ALA A 181 -27.04 41.30 7.10
CA ALA A 181 -26.71 42.53 7.81
C ALA A 181 -26.56 42.23 9.31
N PRO A 182 -25.61 42.86 10.02
CA PRO A 182 -25.33 42.53 11.40
C PRO A 182 -26.60 42.69 12.25
N GLU A 183 -27.09 41.58 12.79
CA GLU A 183 -28.20 41.59 13.72
C GLU A 183 -27.81 42.41 14.97
N PRO A 184 -28.70 43.29 15.46
CA PRO A 184 -28.41 44.07 16.66
C PRO A 184 -28.29 43.13 17.87
N ILE A 185 -27.27 43.40 18.68
CA ILE A 185 -26.93 42.63 19.89
C ILE A 185 -28.15 42.59 20.82
N ARG A 186 -28.89 41.46 20.81
CA ARG A 186 -29.92 41.18 21.80
C ARG A 186 -29.26 40.53 23.01
N ILE A 187 -29.37 41.22 24.14
CA ILE A 187 -28.94 40.75 25.45
C ILE A 187 -29.68 39.44 25.75
N LYS A 188 -28.92 38.39 26.03
CA LYS A 188 -29.42 37.03 26.33
C LYS A 188 -29.98 36.99 27.75
N ASP A 189 -31.24 36.61 27.90
CA ASP A 189 -31.80 36.21 29.20
C ASP A 189 -31.19 34.87 29.65
N PRO A 190 -30.92 34.64 30.95
CA PRO A 190 -30.06 33.54 31.39
C PRO A 190 -30.70 32.14 31.42
N ASP A 191 -32.01 32.01 31.16
CA ASP A 191 -32.75 30.77 31.50
C ASP A 191 -33.25 29.95 30.29
N GLU A 192 -32.84 30.28 29.06
CA GLU A 192 -33.11 29.41 27.91
C GLU A 192 -31.96 28.42 27.66
N ILE A 193 -32.14 27.19 28.15
CA ILE A 193 -31.43 26.02 27.61
C ILE A 193 -31.97 25.76 26.21
N SER A 194 -31.45 26.51 25.24
CA SER A 194 -31.61 26.21 23.82
C SER A 194 -30.79 24.96 23.51
N ILE A 195 -31.49 23.85 23.33
CA ILE A 195 -30.94 22.60 22.82
C ILE A 195 -30.70 22.78 21.31
N SER A 196 -29.81 23.70 20.93
CA SER A 196 -29.26 23.75 19.59
C SER A 196 -27.96 22.96 19.60
N PHE A 197 -28.02 21.71 19.12
CA PHE A 197 -26.82 20.96 18.77
C PHE A 197 -26.10 21.71 17.63
N SER A 198 -25.21 22.62 18.00
CA SER A 198 -24.23 23.18 17.09
C SER A 198 -23.33 22.04 16.62
N ARG A 199 -23.56 21.53 15.41
CA ARG A 199 -22.54 20.79 14.64
C ARG A 199 -21.46 21.79 14.21
N ARG A 200 -20.74 22.37 15.16
CA ARG A 200 -19.50 23.07 14.86
C ARG A 200 -18.48 22.00 14.52
N SER A 201 -18.45 21.64 13.23
CA SER A 201 -17.33 20.95 12.62
C SER A 201 -16.06 21.62 13.10
N THR A 202 -15.28 20.93 13.94
CA THR A 202 -13.92 21.32 14.28
C THR A 202 -13.08 21.12 13.02
N MET A 203 -13.19 22.08 12.10
CA MET A 203 -12.32 22.20 10.95
C MET A 203 -10.91 22.43 11.49
N SER A 204 -10.07 21.40 11.48
CA SER A 204 -8.64 21.54 11.73
C SER A 204 -8.08 22.35 10.57
N MET A 205 -7.94 23.66 10.79
CA MET A 205 -7.32 24.56 9.84
C MET A 205 -5.85 24.15 9.72
N ASN A 206 -5.45 23.69 8.53
CA ASN A 206 -4.04 23.48 8.21
C ASN A 206 -3.42 24.87 7.96
N ASP A 207 -2.34 25.19 8.67
CA ASP A 207 -1.65 26.49 8.60
C ASP A 207 -1.09 26.85 7.21
N GLU A 208 -1.06 25.92 6.25
CA GLU A 208 -0.55 26.16 4.89
C GLU A 208 -1.43 27.10 4.04
N LEU A 209 -2.65 27.41 4.47
CA LEU A 209 -3.61 28.27 3.74
C LEU A 209 -3.97 29.58 4.49
N TYR A 210 -3.26 29.92 5.56
CA TYR A 210 -3.54 31.17 6.30
C TYR A 210 -3.11 32.40 5.50
N VAL A 211 -4.08 33.14 4.98
CA VAL A 211 -3.87 34.48 4.42
C VAL A 211 -4.24 35.50 5.50
N PRO A 212 -3.28 36.26 6.06
CA PRO A 212 -3.59 37.26 7.06
C PRO A 212 -4.42 38.40 6.45
N PRO A 213 -5.42 38.94 7.17
CA PRO A 213 -6.20 40.07 6.69
C PRO A 213 -5.33 41.32 6.54
N PRO A 214 -5.64 42.21 5.56
CA PRO A 214 -4.87 43.42 5.33
C PRO A 214 -4.95 44.33 6.55
N ARG A 215 -3.78 44.77 7.04
CA ARG A 215 -3.68 45.77 8.10
C ARG A 215 -4.18 47.11 7.53
N ARG A 216 -5.18 47.69 8.17
CA ARG A 216 -5.57 49.09 7.95
C ARG A 216 -4.53 50.03 8.55
#